data_AF-A0A3Q4I3Z9-F1
#
_entry.id   AF-A0A3Q4I3Z9-F1
#
_cell.length_a   1.000
_cell.length_b   1.000
_cell.length_c   1.000
_cell.angle_alpha   90.00
_cell.angle_beta   90.00
_cell.angle_gamma   90.00
#
_symmetry.space_group_name_H-M   'P 1'
#
loop_
_entity.id
_entity.type
_entity.pdbx_description
1 polymer ?
#
loop_
_entity_poly.entity_id
_entity_poly.type
_entity_poly.pdbx_seq_one_letter_code
_entity_poly.pdbx_strand_id
1 'polypeptide(L)'
;LKSQLYLSGVLIHCVRVLSLHPSSLWSDLSAAATLAHLTSSCCVGVEPGPHSETFHRLFLPSVVDALLSLAAQLVNQAEVRSYDLNVSLLRKVMDSVGWLLAAHTHLTEKVLSSIHYEQIQVCDDVTVSLLCVQMWIQTSAFELGQHSSPGCDVIGLPMQPPKDAAELGHSTCVSVSQQPKGQRSLCVCASAGLDSLLHKDWRGRGFDRVIDQLIALIQSEKDGSSEHVRAACVIQAAWRSYKTRRRVKSLNRAVSVLQRKYSYIFDLKAVCVLFTKACSLCCFQVCVRRQQARRRFHQKQRQLLQLLPADQVQSYLQECENRAAVVIQSFWRGFRERQHYSSTQRHMLRRERAVRMLQRGVRHFLQKRQAAKVPPLPPFWIGQKGLTDSRRAELKRQVDEYIATHQECSCLHEEVQLLLLSVLQTGAQQRMEEQRVEALLAHVHTQLELLRDAPPLSVVTETDADTFLSPSGPVAARARDAHNAMLQASRLPWWRMLGDTDAGRVDPLGSSHLPELEEELGGLYIGGTVADKKQTQVDEVKL
;
A
#
# COMPACT_ATOMS: atom_id res chain seq x y z
N LEU A 1 18.07 -25.95 -49.38
CA LEU A 1 17.78 -27.35 -48.97
C LEU A 1 17.74 -27.51 -47.45
N LYS A 2 18.79 -27.17 -46.68
CA LYS A 2 18.76 -27.25 -45.20
C LYS A 2 17.63 -26.44 -44.55
N SER A 3 17.39 -25.20 -44.98
CA SER A 3 16.27 -24.39 -44.48
C SER A 3 14.88 -24.98 -44.83
N GLN A 4 14.76 -25.71 -45.93
CA GLN A 4 13.51 -26.39 -46.30
C GLN A 4 13.24 -27.61 -45.41
N LEU A 5 14.27 -28.33 -44.98
CA LEU A 5 14.16 -29.46 -44.03
C LEU A 5 13.74 -29.02 -42.63
N TYR A 6 14.13 -27.80 -42.22
CA TYR A 6 13.63 -27.19 -41.00
C TYR A 6 12.16 -26.78 -41.13
N LEU A 7 11.82 -26.04 -42.19
CA LEU A 7 10.46 -25.52 -42.41
C LEU A 7 9.43 -26.62 -42.69
N SER A 8 9.84 -27.76 -43.26
CA SER A 8 8.98 -28.94 -43.46
C SER A 8 8.74 -29.75 -42.17
N GLY A 9 9.39 -29.39 -41.06
CA GLY A 9 9.28 -30.11 -39.78
C GLY A 9 10.03 -31.44 -39.72
N VAL A 10 10.78 -31.81 -40.76
CA VAL A 10 11.55 -33.07 -40.81
C VAL A 10 12.62 -33.08 -39.71
N LEU A 11 13.34 -31.97 -39.51
CA LEU A 11 14.33 -31.89 -38.44
C LEU A 11 13.72 -31.98 -37.04
N ILE A 12 12.51 -31.43 -36.85
CA ILE A 12 11.76 -31.55 -35.59
C ILE A 12 11.37 -33.00 -35.34
N HIS A 13 10.99 -33.73 -36.38
CA HIS A 13 10.69 -35.15 -36.29
C HIS A 13 11.94 -35.98 -35.93
N CYS A 14 13.10 -35.69 -36.55
CA CYS A 14 14.35 -36.37 -36.22
C CYS A 14 14.77 -36.14 -34.75
N VAL A 15 14.63 -34.93 -34.22
CA VAL A 15 14.90 -34.64 -32.80
C VAL A 15 13.96 -35.43 -31.89
N ARG A 16 12.66 -35.48 -32.22
CA ARG A 16 11.69 -36.30 -31.46
C ARG A 16 12.06 -37.77 -31.45
N VAL A 17 12.52 -38.33 -32.58
CA VAL A 17 12.98 -39.72 -32.66
C VAL A 17 14.21 -39.95 -31.78
N LEU A 18 15.15 -39.00 -31.74
CA LEU A 18 16.34 -39.08 -30.86
C LEU A 18 15.99 -38.95 -29.37
N SER A 19 14.88 -38.29 -29.01
CA SER A 19 14.44 -38.08 -27.62
C SER A 19 13.49 -39.17 -27.06
N LEU A 20 13.06 -40.15 -27.87
CA LEU A 20 12.11 -41.18 -27.41
C LEU A 20 12.76 -42.19 -26.44
N HIS A 21 11.98 -42.60 -25.43
CA HIS A 21 12.36 -43.58 -24.42
C HIS A 21 12.51 -45.02 -24.99
N PRO A 22 13.22 -45.92 -24.28
CA PRO A 22 14.17 -46.83 -24.91
C PRO A 22 13.55 -47.96 -25.74
N SER A 23 12.39 -48.51 -25.40
CA SER A 23 11.97 -49.86 -25.85
C SER A 23 11.86 -50.11 -27.36
N SER A 24 11.79 -49.08 -28.21
CA SER A 24 11.70 -49.20 -29.67
C SER A 24 13.02 -48.98 -30.42
N LEU A 25 14.05 -48.38 -29.79
CA LEU A 25 15.32 -48.01 -30.44
C LEU A 25 16.44 -49.07 -30.29
N TRP A 26 16.14 -50.20 -29.64
CA TRP A 26 17.14 -51.17 -29.18
C TRP A 26 17.77 -52.01 -30.28
N SER A 27 17.19 -52.00 -31.49
CA SER A 27 17.73 -52.76 -32.63
C SER A 27 18.87 -52.04 -33.34
N ASP A 28 18.90 -50.69 -33.40
CA ASP A 28 19.82 -49.96 -34.29
C ASP A 28 20.39 -48.66 -33.71
N LEU A 29 21.22 -48.76 -32.66
CA LEU A 29 21.97 -47.62 -32.09
C LEU A 29 22.90 -46.94 -33.10
N SER A 30 23.37 -47.67 -34.12
CA SER A 30 24.15 -47.14 -35.23
C SER A 30 23.32 -46.21 -36.13
N ALA A 31 22.04 -46.53 -36.36
CA ALA A 31 21.12 -45.67 -37.09
C ALA A 31 20.81 -44.40 -36.29
N ALA A 32 20.68 -44.51 -34.96
CA ALA A 32 20.47 -43.35 -34.09
C ALA A 32 21.70 -42.40 -34.06
N ALA A 33 22.92 -42.95 -34.00
CA ALA A 33 24.14 -42.15 -34.06
C ALA A 33 24.37 -41.47 -35.43
N THR A 34 23.97 -42.13 -36.53
CA THR A 34 24.01 -41.52 -37.87
C THR A 34 22.94 -40.46 -38.06
N LEU A 35 21.73 -40.66 -37.51
CA LEU A 35 20.70 -39.63 -37.44
C LEU A 35 21.16 -38.43 -36.62
N ALA A 36 21.80 -38.63 -35.47
CA ALA A 36 22.40 -37.59 -34.65
C ALA A 36 23.46 -36.76 -35.42
N HIS A 37 24.30 -37.42 -36.20
CA HIS A 37 25.28 -36.75 -37.03
C HIS A 37 24.63 -35.93 -38.17
N LEU A 38 23.64 -36.51 -38.85
CA LEU A 38 22.91 -35.83 -39.93
C LEU A 38 22.07 -34.66 -39.43
N THR A 39 21.43 -34.78 -38.26
CA THR A 39 20.67 -33.67 -37.64
C THR A 39 21.60 -32.54 -37.23
N SER A 40 22.73 -32.82 -36.58
CA SER A 40 23.74 -31.81 -36.26
C SER A 40 24.26 -31.12 -37.54
N SER A 41 24.53 -31.90 -38.60
CA SER A 41 24.95 -31.38 -39.92
C SER A 41 23.95 -30.47 -40.60
N CYS A 42 22.67 -30.79 -40.43
CA CYS A 42 21.61 -29.98 -40.98
C CYS A 42 21.38 -28.71 -40.17
N CYS A 43 21.81 -28.62 -38.90
CA CYS A 43 21.65 -27.45 -38.03
C CYS A 43 22.79 -26.40 -38.18
N VAL A 44 23.91 -26.78 -38.79
CA VAL A 44 25.04 -25.88 -39.07
C VAL A 44 24.86 -25.19 -40.43
N GLY A 45 24.86 -23.85 -40.43
CA GLY A 45 24.71 -23.02 -41.65
C GLY A 45 23.30 -22.91 -42.20
N VAL A 46 22.27 -23.04 -41.34
CA VAL A 46 20.86 -22.82 -41.72
C VAL A 46 20.52 -21.34 -41.63
N GLU A 47 19.91 -20.79 -42.68
CA GLU A 47 19.24 -19.49 -42.62
C GLU A 47 17.73 -19.71 -42.48
N PRO A 48 17.16 -19.67 -41.26
CA PRO A 48 15.74 -19.94 -41.00
C PRO A 48 14.81 -18.75 -41.32
N GLY A 49 15.34 -17.65 -41.86
CA GLY A 49 14.57 -16.45 -42.23
C GLY A 49 13.78 -15.88 -41.05
N PRO A 50 12.43 -15.75 -41.13
CA PRO A 50 11.61 -15.13 -40.09
C PRO A 50 11.48 -15.96 -38.79
N HIS A 51 11.94 -17.21 -38.77
CA HIS A 51 11.89 -18.11 -37.60
C HIS A 51 13.24 -18.24 -36.89
N SER A 52 14.16 -17.28 -37.07
CA SER A 52 15.50 -17.32 -36.49
C SER A 52 15.50 -17.37 -34.97
N GLU A 53 14.65 -16.58 -34.31
CA GLU A 53 14.58 -16.55 -32.86
C GLU A 53 14.08 -17.89 -32.28
N THR A 54 13.06 -18.49 -32.90
CA THR A 54 12.54 -19.80 -32.50
C THR A 54 13.53 -20.92 -32.78
N PHE A 55 14.33 -20.80 -33.84
CA PHE A 55 15.39 -21.75 -34.18
C PHE A 55 16.50 -21.74 -33.13
N HIS A 56 17.03 -20.56 -32.78
CA HIS A 56 18.14 -20.43 -31.84
C HIS A 56 17.73 -20.63 -30.37
N ARG A 57 16.54 -20.19 -29.95
CA ARG A 57 16.12 -20.27 -28.53
C ARG A 57 15.44 -21.58 -28.14
N LEU A 58 14.78 -22.27 -29.07
CA LEU A 58 13.95 -23.44 -28.74
C LEU A 58 14.44 -24.70 -29.45
N PHE A 59 14.70 -24.62 -30.74
CA PHE A 59 15.04 -25.81 -31.53
C PHE A 59 16.47 -26.29 -31.30
N LEU A 60 17.48 -25.42 -31.39
CA LEU A 60 18.88 -25.80 -31.17
C LEU A 60 19.15 -26.39 -29.77
N PRO A 61 18.64 -25.80 -28.66
CA PRO A 61 18.75 -26.42 -27.34
C PRO A 61 18.10 -27.82 -27.27
N SER A 62 16.98 -28.02 -27.95
CA SER A 62 16.31 -29.33 -28.01
C SER A 62 17.12 -30.37 -28.78
N VAL A 63 17.87 -29.97 -29.82
CA VAL A 63 18.78 -30.86 -30.55
C VAL A 63 19.92 -31.29 -29.63
N VAL A 64 20.52 -30.34 -28.90
CA VAL A 64 21.60 -30.61 -27.94
C VAL A 64 21.15 -31.56 -26.83
N ASP A 65 19.99 -31.30 -26.22
CA ASP A 65 19.45 -32.17 -25.17
C ASP A 65 19.19 -33.60 -25.71
N ALA A 66 18.70 -33.75 -26.94
CA ALA A 66 18.50 -35.07 -27.56
C ALA A 66 19.83 -35.81 -27.80
N LEU A 67 20.85 -35.12 -28.31
CA LEU A 67 22.18 -35.69 -28.54
C LEU A 67 22.86 -36.13 -27.22
N LEU A 68 22.79 -35.29 -26.18
CA LEU A 68 23.35 -35.60 -24.87
C LEU A 68 22.60 -36.76 -24.20
N SER A 69 21.27 -36.83 -24.36
CA SER A 69 20.48 -37.95 -23.84
C SER A 69 20.88 -39.29 -24.49
N LEU A 70 21.17 -39.29 -25.80
CA LEU A 70 21.65 -40.46 -26.52
C LEU A 70 23.09 -40.82 -26.10
N ALA A 71 23.96 -39.83 -25.90
CA ALA A 71 25.32 -40.07 -25.40
C ALA A 71 25.31 -40.68 -24.00
N ALA A 72 24.47 -40.18 -23.09
CA ALA A 72 24.32 -40.75 -21.75
C ALA A 72 23.80 -42.19 -21.78
N GLN A 73 22.89 -42.51 -22.71
CA GLN A 73 22.43 -43.87 -22.93
C GLN A 73 23.54 -44.81 -23.43
N LEU A 74 24.40 -44.34 -24.35
CA LEU A 74 25.54 -45.13 -24.84
C LEU A 74 26.57 -45.40 -23.74
N VAL A 75 26.81 -44.42 -22.87
CA VAL A 75 27.68 -44.57 -21.69
C VAL A 75 27.11 -45.62 -20.72
N ASN A 76 25.81 -45.55 -20.41
CA ASN A 76 25.16 -46.50 -19.49
C ASN A 76 25.02 -47.92 -20.06
N GLN A 77 25.15 -48.12 -21.37
CA GLN A 77 25.07 -49.43 -22.03
C GLN A 77 26.43 -50.06 -22.34
N ALA A 78 27.54 -49.35 -22.11
CA ALA A 78 28.89 -49.83 -22.35
C ALA A 78 29.24 -51.07 -21.49
N GLU A 79 28.51 -51.33 -20.40
CA GLU A 79 28.70 -52.49 -19.52
C GLU A 79 28.10 -53.80 -20.06
N VAL A 80 27.18 -53.78 -21.05
CA VAL A 80 26.35 -54.95 -21.41
C VAL A 80 26.60 -55.48 -22.85
N ARG A 81 27.20 -54.68 -23.76
CA ARG A 81 27.46 -55.05 -25.17
C ARG A 81 28.86 -54.60 -25.62
N SER A 82 29.33 -55.09 -26.78
CA SER A 82 30.65 -54.80 -27.38
C SER A 82 31.13 -53.35 -27.13
N TYR A 83 32.12 -53.21 -26.25
CA TYR A 83 32.67 -51.96 -25.74
C TYR A 83 33.19 -51.05 -26.87
N ASP A 84 33.97 -51.60 -27.79
CA ASP A 84 34.60 -50.83 -28.88
C ASP A 84 33.59 -50.20 -29.84
N LEU A 85 32.48 -50.90 -30.13
CA LEU A 85 31.43 -50.39 -30.99
C LEU A 85 30.70 -49.22 -30.31
N ASN A 86 30.38 -49.36 -29.02
CA ASN A 86 29.69 -48.33 -28.25
C ASN A 86 30.56 -47.06 -28.07
N VAL A 87 31.87 -47.22 -27.83
CA VAL A 87 32.82 -46.09 -27.76
C VAL A 87 32.92 -45.39 -29.13
N SER A 88 32.91 -46.13 -30.24
CA SER A 88 32.94 -45.53 -31.58
C SER A 88 31.66 -44.75 -31.92
N LEU A 89 30.49 -45.23 -31.47
CA LEU A 89 29.21 -44.54 -31.63
C LEU A 89 29.13 -43.32 -30.73
N LEU A 90 29.60 -43.43 -29.48
CA LEU A 90 29.69 -42.33 -28.54
C LEU A 90 30.59 -41.22 -29.09
N ARG A 91 31.76 -41.57 -29.63
CA ARG A 91 32.66 -40.62 -30.30
C ARG A 91 31.94 -39.85 -31.40
N LYS A 92 31.23 -40.54 -32.31
CA LYS A 92 30.47 -39.88 -33.39
C LYS A 92 29.43 -38.90 -32.87
N VAL A 93 28.75 -39.23 -31.76
CA VAL A 93 27.72 -38.37 -31.16
C VAL A 93 28.36 -37.17 -30.48
N MET A 94 29.44 -37.37 -29.72
CA MET A 94 30.21 -36.31 -29.06
C MET A 94 30.87 -35.37 -30.06
N ASP A 95 31.40 -35.88 -31.17
CA ASP A 95 31.92 -35.07 -32.29
C ASP A 95 30.80 -34.24 -32.93
N SER A 96 29.59 -34.79 -33.01
CA SER A 96 28.41 -34.08 -33.53
C SER A 96 27.92 -32.97 -32.59
N VAL A 97 28.07 -33.15 -31.27
CA VAL A 97 27.83 -32.09 -30.27
C VAL A 97 28.92 -31.02 -30.36
N GLY A 98 30.20 -31.42 -30.41
CA GLY A 98 31.34 -30.51 -30.53
C GLY A 98 31.27 -29.64 -31.78
N TRP A 99 30.86 -30.22 -32.91
CA TRP A 99 30.70 -29.47 -34.15
C TRP A 99 29.50 -28.50 -34.13
N LEU A 100 28.42 -28.84 -33.42
CA LEU A 100 27.29 -27.92 -33.21
C LEU A 100 27.67 -26.75 -32.30
N LEU A 101 28.44 -27.02 -31.24
CA LEU A 101 28.98 -26.01 -30.33
C LEU A 101 29.96 -25.06 -31.04
N ALA A 102 30.81 -25.59 -31.93
CA ALA A 102 31.72 -24.77 -32.73
C ALA A 102 30.99 -23.79 -33.66
N ALA A 103 29.79 -24.15 -34.14
CA ALA A 103 28.97 -23.28 -34.97
C ALA A 103 28.06 -22.32 -34.17
N HIS A 104 27.68 -22.69 -32.94
CA HIS A 104 26.68 -21.99 -32.13
C HIS A 104 27.12 -21.91 -30.65
N THR A 105 27.97 -20.93 -30.33
CA THR A 105 28.60 -20.78 -29.01
C THR A 105 27.61 -20.55 -27.85
N HIS A 106 26.42 -20.01 -28.12
CA HIS A 106 25.36 -19.82 -27.12
C HIS A 106 24.82 -21.13 -26.52
N LEU A 107 25.10 -22.27 -27.16
CA LEU A 107 24.67 -23.58 -26.67
C LEU A 107 25.59 -24.14 -25.57
N THR A 108 26.76 -23.54 -25.34
CA THR A 108 27.73 -23.95 -24.32
C THR A 108 27.14 -23.95 -22.92
N GLU A 109 26.43 -22.88 -22.53
CA GLU A 109 25.74 -22.78 -21.24
C GLU A 109 24.71 -23.91 -21.06
N LYS A 110 24.01 -24.24 -22.14
CA LYS A 110 22.98 -25.28 -22.13
C LYS A 110 23.57 -26.69 -21.97
N VAL A 111 24.69 -26.99 -22.63
CA VAL A 111 25.41 -28.28 -22.47
C VAL A 111 25.89 -28.45 -21.03
N LEU A 112 26.49 -27.41 -20.45
CA LEU A 112 27.01 -27.44 -19.08
C LEU A 112 25.91 -27.57 -18.03
N SER A 113 24.72 -26.99 -18.29
CA SER A 113 23.54 -27.13 -17.42
C SER A 113 22.76 -28.43 -17.59
N SER A 114 23.17 -29.31 -18.52
CA SER A 114 22.40 -30.50 -18.88
C SER A 114 22.67 -31.66 -17.93
N ILE A 115 21.60 -32.22 -17.35
CA ILE A 115 21.65 -33.40 -16.48
C ILE A 115 22.30 -34.61 -17.19
N HIS A 116 22.08 -34.75 -18.50
CA HIS A 116 22.68 -35.83 -19.29
C HIS A 116 24.19 -35.67 -19.44
N TYR A 117 24.67 -34.44 -19.50
CA TYR A 117 26.10 -34.17 -19.58
C TYR A 117 26.79 -34.42 -18.22
N GLU A 118 26.15 -34.04 -17.11
CA GLU A 118 26.61 -34.41 -15.77
C GLU A 118 26.72 -35.93 -15.61
N GLN A 119 25.74 -36.70 -16.10
CA GLN A 119 25.77 -38.17 -16.08
C GLN A 119 26.96 -38.75 -16.86
N ILE A 120 27.30 -38.17 -18.02
CA ILE A 120 28.47 -38.59 -18.81
C ILE A 120 29.77 -38.25 -18.08
N GLN A 121 29.84 -37.10 -17.39
CA GLN A 121 31.02 -36.66 -16.64
C GLN A 121 31.30 -37.49 -15.38
N VAL A 122 30.26 -38.03 -14.76
CA VAL A 122 30.37 -38.88 -13.55
C VAL A 122 30.83 -40.31 -13.90
N CYS A 123 30.94 -40.66 -15.19
CA CYS A 123 31.42 -41.98 -15.61
C CYS A 123 32.92 -42.13 -15.36
N ASP A 124 33.31 -43.21 -14.68
CA ASP A 124 34.71 -43.52 -14.33
C ASP A 124 35.58 -44.02 -15.52
N ASP A 125 35.01 -44.11 -16.74
CA ASP A 125 35.73 -44.57 -17.92
C ASP A 125 36.66 -43.49 -18.50
N VAL A 126 37.95 -43.86 -18.63
CA VAL A 126 39.03 -43.02 -19.16
C VAL A 126 38.75 -42.56 -20.59
N THR A 127 38.16 -43.42 -21.42
CA THR A 127 37.88 -43.13 -22.83
C THR A 127 36.73 -42.15 -22.98
N VAL A 128 35.70 -42.25 -22.14
CA VAL A 128 34.56 -41.32 -22.09
C VAL A 128 35.02 -39.94 -21.61
N SER A 129 35.85 -39.92 -20.56
CA SER A 129 36.48 -38.70 -20.06
C SER A 129 37.36 -38.03 -21.12
N LEU A 130 38.14 -38.81 -21.87
CA LEU A 130 38.98 -38.31 -22.97
C LEU A 130 38.15 -37.69 -24.09
N LEU A 131 37.03 -38.30 -24.47
CA LEU A 131 36.12 -37.77 -25.50
C LEU A 131 35.50 -36.43 -25.06
N CYS A 132 35.13 -36.28 -23.79
CA CYS A 132 34.64 -35.02 -23.23
C CYS A 132 35.71 -33.91 -23.28
N VAL A 133 36.94 -34.23 -22.87
CA VAL A 133 38.06 -33.28 -22.92
C VAL A 133 38.39 -32.88 -24.36
N GLN A 134 38.41 -33.85 -25.28
CA GLN A 134 38.68 -33.60 -26.70
C GLN A 134 37.61 -32.72 -27.36
N MET A 135 36.33 -32.92 -27.02
CA MET A 135 35.23 -32.07 -27.48
C MET A 135 35.44 -30.61 -27.04
N TRP A 136 35.79 -30.37 -25.78
CA TRP A 136 36.02 -29.02 -25.25
C TRP A 136 37.29 -28.36 -25.79
N ILE A 137 38.33 -29.13 -26.08
CA ILE A 137 39.53 -28.63 -26.74
C ILE A 137 39.19 -28.16 -28.17
N GLN A 138 38.38 -28.93 -28.90
CA GLN A 138 37.99 -28.59 -30.27
C GLN A 138 37.08 -27.37 -30.35
N THR A 139 36.18 -27.18 -29.38
CA THR A 139 35.31 -25.98 -29.32
C THR A 139 36.10 -24.73 -28.91
N SER A 140 37.01 -24.84 -27.93
CA SER A 140 37.85 -23.72 -27.49
C SER A 140 38.91 -23.29 -28.53
N ALA A 141 39.43 -24.21 -29.35
CA ALA A 141 40.34 -23.87 -30.45
C ALA A 141 39.65 -23.06 -31.57
N PHE A 142 38.33 -23.23 -31.75
CA PHE A 142 37.55 -22.53 -32.78
C PHE A 142 37.19 -21.09 -32.36
N GLU A 143 37.02 -20.83 -31.05
CA GLU A 143 36.80 -19.48 -30.51
C GLU A 143 38.03 -18.56 -30.68
N LEU A 144 39.22 -19.11 -30.95
CA LEU A 144 40.44 -18.32 -31.21
C LEU A 144 40.41 -17.60 -32.57
N GLY A 145 39.47 -17.96 -33.46
CA GLY A 145 39.35 -17.38 -34.80
C GLY A 145 38.35 -16.22 -34.91
N GLN A 146 37.32 -16.16 -34.08
CA GLN A 146 36.23 -15.18 -34.23
C GLN A 146 35.65 -14.77 -32.88
N HIS A 147 35.87 -13.50 -32.53
CA HIS A 147 35.21 -12.71 -31.49
C HIS A 147 35.62 -12.94 -30.03
N SER A 148 36.33 -11.93 -29.53
CA SER A 148 36.35 -11.50 -28.13
C SER A 148 34.93 -11.15 -27.65
N SER A 149 34.24 -12.11 -27.02
CA SER A 149 33.02 -11.84 -26.25
C SER A 149 33.25 -12.14 -24.76
N PRO A 150 33.00 -11.18 -23.85
CA PRO A 150 33.10 -11.37 -22.42
C PRO A 150 31.79 -11.97 -21.90
N GLY A 151 31.67 -13.29 -21.81
CA GLY A 151 30.44 -13.88 -21.28
C GLY A 151 30.34 -15.40 -21.22
N CYS A 152 31.44 -16.13 -21.10
CA CYS A 152 31.40 -17.56 -20.81
C CYS A 152 31.74 -17.80 -19.34
N ASP A 153 30.70 -17.79 -18.50
CA ASP A 153 30.79 -18.22 -17.11
C ASP A 153 30.85 -19.75 -17.04
N VAL A 154 31.82 -20.27 -16.27
CA VAL A 154 31.97 -21.65 -15.78
C VAL A 154 32.40 -22.70 -16.81
N ILE A 155 33.71 -22.99 -16.89
CA ILE A 155 34.22 -24.29 -17.34
C ILE A 155 34.66 -25.05 -16.09
N GLY A 156 33.79 -25.93 -15.57
CA GLY A 156 34.17 -26.93 -14.58
C GLY A 156 34.73 -28.15 -15.31
N LEU A 157 36.05 -28.21 -15.52
CA LEU A 157 36.72 -29.46 -15.89
C LEU A 157 36.91 -30.29 -14.61
N PRO A 158 36.28 -31.47 -14.46
CA PRO A 158 36.62 -32.38 -13.38
C PRO A 158 38.06 -32.87 -13.57
N MET A 159 38.98 -32.32 -12.78
CA MET A 159 40.39 -32.71 -12.71
C MET A 159 40.57 -33.89 -11.75
N GLN A 160 39.89 -35.01 -12.01
CA GLN A 160 40.20 -36.28 -11.36
C GLN A 160 40.91 -37.17 -12.39
N PRO A 161 42.24 -37.37 -12.28
CA PRO A 161 42.95 -38.18 -13.24
C PRO A 161 42.67 -39.66 -12.98
N PRO A 162 42.29 -40.44 -14.00
CA PRO A 162 42.45 -41.88 -13.91
C PRO A 162 43.94 -42.21 -13.80
N LYS A 163 44.25 -43.30 -13.08
CA LYS A 163 45.56 -43.59 -12.48
C LYS A 163 46.75 -43.62 -13.46
N ASP A 164 46.52 -43.70 -14.77
CA ASP A 164 47.54 -43.91 -15.81
C ASP A 164 47.66 -42.80 -16.88
N ALA A 165 47.07 -41.60 -16.69
CA ALA A 165 47.04 -40.55 -17.72
C ALA A 165 47.92 -39.31 -17.40
N ALA A 166 49.23 -39.48 -17.28
CA ALA A 166 50.17 -38.40 -16.96
C ALA A 166 50.33 -37.35 -18.09
N GLU A 167 50.28 -37.76 -19.35
CA GLU A 167 50.44 -36.87 -20.51
C GLU A 167 49.21 -35.94 -20.71
N LEU A 168 48.02 -36.41 -20.32
CA LEU A 168 46.76 -35.68 -20.43
C LEU A 168 46.61 -34.58 -19.36
N GLY A 169 47.06 -34.85 -18.14
CA GLY A 169 47.14 -33.83 -17.09
C GLY A 169 48.07 -32.69 -17.48
N HIS A 170 49.19 -33.01 -18.13
CA HIS A 170 50.13 -32.00 -18.61
C HIS A 170 49.53 -31.13 -19.72
N SER A 171 48.86 -31.71 -20.72
CA SER A 171 48.25 -30.96 -21.82
C SER A 171 47.08 -30.09 -21.35
N THR A 172 46.27 -30.56 -20.39
CA THR A 172 45.13 -29.81 -19.86
C THR A 172 45.59 -28.63 -18.98
N CYS A 173 46.59 -28.83 -18.11
CA CYS A 173 47.17 -27.76 -17.29
C CYS A 173 47.93 -26.71 -18.12
N VAL A 174 48.63 -27.14 -19.18
CA VAL A 174 49.28 -26.21 -20.13
C VAL A 174 48.25 -25.40 -20.91
N SER A 175 47.12 -26.00 -21.30
CA SER A 175 46.05 -25.30 -22.02
C SER A 175 45.34 -24.26 -21.15
N VAL A 176 45.06 -24.59 -19.87
CA VAL A 176 44.46 -23.66 -18.90
C VAL A 176 45.41 -22.48 -18.59
N SER A 177 46.72 -22.72 -18.51
CA SER A 177 47.70 -21.65 -18.29
C SER A 177 47.91 -20.72 -19.48
N GLN A 178 47.59 -21.16 -20.71
CA GLN A 178 47.76 -20.38 -21.96
C GLN A 178 46.54 -19.51 -22.35
N GLN A 179 45.38 -19.66 -21.70
CA GLN A 179 44.15 -18.89 -21.95
C GLN A 179 44.32 -17.36 -21.69
N PRO A 180 43.55 -16.43 -22.27
CA PRO A 180 43.64 -15.00 -21.96
C PRO A 180 43.11 -14.66 -20.54
N LYS A 181 43.61 -13.58 -19.92
CA LYS A 181 43.40 -13.22 -18.50
C LYS A 181 41.93 -13.22 -18.02
N GLY A 182 40.96 -12.95 -18.90
CA GLY A 182 39.53 -12.91 -18.54
C GLY A 182 38.84 -14.28 -18.42
N GLN A 183 39.35 -15.33 -19.08
CA GLN A 183 38.85 -16.70 -18.96
C GLN A 183 39.57 -17.49 -17.83
N ARG A 184 40.76 -17.03 -17.41
CA ARG A 184 41.53 -17.62 -16.30
C ARG A 184 40.81 -17.49 -14.94
N SER A 185 40.13 -16.38 -14.70
CA SER A 185 39.46 -16.10 -13.41
C SER A 185 38.28 -17.04 -13.15
N LEU A 186 37.56 -17.45 -14.19
CA LEU A 186 36.34 -18.25 -14.08
C LEU A 186 36.58 -19.73 -13.84
N CYS A 187 37.66 -20.30 -14.38
CA CYS A 187 38.07 -21.67 -14.10
C CYS A 187 38.57 -21.85 -12.64
N VAL A 188 39.09 -20.78 -12.04
CA VAL A 188 39.65 -20.78 -10.68
C VAL A 188 38.58 -20.54 -9.60
N CYS A 189 37.54 -19.76 -9.91
CA CYS A 189 36.50 -19.37 -8.95
C CYS A 189 35.54 -20.51 -8.55
N ALA A 190 35.42 -21.57 -9.36
CA ALA A 190 34.43 -22.64 -9.14
C ALA A 190 34.83 -23.69 -8.07
N SER A 191 36.07 -23.68 -7.58
CA SER A 191 36.58 -24.75 -6.72
C SER A 191 37.38 -24.19 -5.55
N ALA A 192 36.68 -23.81 -4.47
CA ALA A 192 37.31 -23.61 -3.18
C ALA A 192 37.98 -24.93 -2.72
N GLY A 193 39.32 -24.97 -2.72
CA GLY A 193 40.11 -26.14 -2.33
C GLY A 193 40.91 -26.82 -3.46
N LEU A 194 40.84 -26.30 -4.70
CA LEU A 194 41.62 -26.82 -5.83
C LEU A 194 43.14 -26.73 -5.61
N ASP A 195 43.59 -25.69 -4.93
CA ASP A 195 44.97 -25.54 -4.45
C ASP A 195 45.40 -26.73 -3.58
N SER A 196 44.52 -27.19 -2.69
CA SER A 196 44.80 -28.34 -1.82
C SER A 196 44.77 -29.68 -2.53
N LEU A 197 43.96 -29.84 -3.58
CA LEU A 197 43.85 -31.07 -4.38
C LEU A 197 45.00 -31.19 -5.39
N LEU A 198 45.35 -30.10 -6.08
CA LEU A 198 46.52 -30.03 -6.97
C LEU A 198 47.81 -30.35 -6.22
N HIS A 199 47.93 -29.85 -4.97
CA HIS A 199 49.12 -30.09 -4.17
C HIS A 199 49.20 -31.54 -3.62
N LYS A 200 48.07 -32.23 -3.44
CA LYS A 200 48.03 -33.59 -2.86
C LYS A 200 48.07 -34.69 -3.91
N ASP A 201 47.33 -34.54 -5.00
CA ASP A 201 47.05 -35.66 -5.93
C ASP A 201 47.94 -35.63 -7.18
N TRP A 202 48.52 -34.48 -7.53
CA TRP A 202 49.21 -34.26 -8.80
C TRP A 202 50.73 -34.02 -8.67
N ARG A 203 51.22 -33.70 -7.47
CA ARG A 203 52.63 -33.43 -7.23
C ARG A 203 53.46 -34.72 -7.32
N GLY A 204 54.57 -34.68 -8.06
CA GLY A 204 55.48 -35.82 -8.25
C GLY A 204 55.23 -36.67 -9.51
N ARG A 205 54.32 -36.25 -10.40
CA ARG A 205 54.04 -36.94 -11.68
C ARG A 205 54.73 -36.33 -12.92
N GLY A 206 55.69 -35.40 -12.71
CA GLY A 206 56.62 -34.94 -13.77
C GLY A 206 56.34 -33.55 -14.37
N PHE A 207 55.31 -32.83 -13.92
CA PHE A 207 54.93 -31.49 -14.41
C PHE A 207 54.71 -30.47 -13.27
N ASP A 208 55.44 -30.64 -12.17
CA ASP A 208 55.33 -29.85 -10.92
C ASP A 208 55.48 -28.34 -11.15
N ARG A 209 56.32 -27.92 -12.11
CA ARG A 209 56.51 -26.50 -12.45
C ARG A 209 55.24 -25.83 -12.99
N VAL A 210 54.40 -26.56 -13.72
CA VAL A 210 53.13 -26.04 -14.25
C VAL A 210 52.08 -25.99 -13.14
N ILE A 211 52.11 -26.97 -12.22
CA ILE A 211 51.25 -27.01 -11.04
C ILE A 211 51.57 -25.85 -10.09
N ASP A 212 52.85 -25.59 -9.81
CA ASP A 212 53.28 -24.50 -8.93
C ASP A 212 52.91 -23.12 -9.52
N GLN A 213 53.02 -22.93 -10.84
CA GLN A 213 52.57 -21.70 -11.52
C GLN A 213 51.05 -21.50 -11.43
N LEU A 214 50.28 -22.59 -11.53
CA LEU A 214 48.83 -22.55 -11.41
C LEU A 214 48.40 -22.22 -9.97
N ILE A 215 49.06 -22.81 -8.96
CA ILE A 215 48.79 -22.54 -7.54
C ILE A 215 49.11 -21.08 -7.18
N ALA A 216 50.23 -20.53 -7.66
CA ALA A 216 50.59 -19.13 -7.43
C ALA A 216 49.57 -18.15 -8.02
N LEU A 217 49.00 -18.46 -9.19
CA LEU A 217 47.94 -17.66 -9.81
C LEU A 217 46.65 -17.71 -9.00
N ILE A 218 46.23 -18.89 -8.54
CA ILE A 218 45.02 -19.09 -7.72
C ILE A 218 45.12 -18.31 -6.39
N GLN A 219 46.29 -18.30 -5.77
CA GLN A 219 46.50 -17.59 -4.50
C GLN A 219 46.49 -16.06 -4.67
N SER A 220 47.02 -15.53 -5.77
CA SER A 220 47.01 -14.08 -6.04
C SER A 220 45.61 -13.47 -6.23
N GLU A 221 44.63 -14.28 -6.64
CA GLU A 221 43.25 -13.84 -6.93
C GLU A 221 42.32 -13.96 -5.70
N LYS A 222 42.62 -14.87 -4.75
CA LYS A 222 41.88 -15.02 -3.48
C LYS A 222 41.98 -13.79 -2.58
N ASP A 223 43.11 -13.09 -2.56
CA ASP A 223 43.34 -11.95 -1.68
C ASP A 223 42.45 -10.74 -2.05
N GLY A 224 42.17 -10.51 -3.33
CA GLY A 224 41.22 -9.49 -3.78
C GLY A 224 39.75 -9.86 -3.54
N SER A 225 39.40 -11.14 -3.68
CA SER A 225 38.01 -11.63 -3.53
C SER A 225 37.51 -11.61 -2.06
N SER A 226 38.39 -11.91 -1.10
CA SER A 226 38.07 -11.94 0.33
C SER A 226 37.58 -10.58 0.86
N GLU A 227 38.22 -9.49 0.44
CA GLU A 227 37.82 -8.14 0.84
C GLU A 227 36.47 -7.73 0.24
N HIS A 228 36.21 -8.11 -1.01
CA HIS A 228 34.92 -7.87 -1.66
C HIS A 228 33.78 -8.65 -0.99
N VAL A 229 34.01 -9.91 -0.60
CA VAL A 229 33.03 -10.70 0.16
C VAL A 229 32.78 -10.09 1.54
N ARG A 230 33.82 -9.62 2.23
CA ARG A 230 33.69 -8.96 3.53
C ARG A 230 32.92 -7.64 3.42
N ALA A 231 33.19 -6.82 2.41
CA ALA A 231 32.45 -5.60 2.13
C ALA A 231 30.98 -5.89 1.78
N ALA A 232 30.72 -6.90 0.95
CA ALA A 232 29.36 -7.33 0.61
C ALA A 232 28.58 -7.78 1.85
N CYS A 233 29.20 -8.53 2.77
CA CYS A 233 28.58 -8.93 4.04
C CYS A 233 28.17 -7.74 4.90
N VAL A 234 29.01 -6.70 5.00
CA VAL A 234 28.69 -5.46 5.74
C VAL A 234 27.52 -4.72 5.10
N ILE A 235 27.53 -4.56 3.77
CA ILE A 235 26.46 -3.90 3.02
C ILE A 235 25.14 -4.66 3.18
N GLN A 236 25.18 -6.00 3.05
CA GLN A 236 24.01 -6.84 3.22
C GLN A 236 23.47 -6.81 4.65
N ALA A 237 24.34 -6.80 5.67
CA ALA A 237 23.94 -6.67 7.07
C ALA A 237 23.28 -5.32 7.36
N ALA A 238 23.84 -4.23 6.81
CA ALA A 238 23.27 -2.89 6.90
C ALA A 238 21.89 -2.82 6.21
N TRP A 239 21.76 -3.40 5.02
CA TRP A 239 20.51 -3.46 4.27
C TRP A 239 19.44 -4.30 4.97
N ARG A 240 19.79 -5.50 5.46
CA ARG A 240 18.88 -6.35 6.25
C ARG A 240 18.39 -5.60 7.49
N SER A 241 19.28 -4.91 8.19
CA SER A 241 18.94 -4.10 9.36
C SER A 241 18.01 -2.92 9.01
N TYR A 242 18.28 -2.21 7.91
CA TYR A 242 17.40 -1.14 7.42
C TYR A 242 16.00 -1.67 7.07
N LYS A 243 15.92 -2.78 6.35
CA LYS A 243 14.65 -3.43 5.97
C LYS A 243 13.83 -3.81 7.21
N THR A 244 14.47 -4.38 8.23
CA THR A 244 13.81 -4.73 9.51
C THR A 244 13.31 -3.48 10.24
N ARG A 245 14.13 -2.44 10.37
CA ARG A 245 13.72 -1.16 11.00
C ARG A 245 12.54 -0.52 10.27
N ARG A 246 12.53 -0.55 8.93
CA ARG A 246 11.42 -0.03 8.12
C ARG A 246 10.13 -0.83 8.34
N ARG A 247 10.22 -2.16 8.41
CA ARG A 247 9.08 -3.04 8.73
C ARG A 247 8.52 -2.74 10.13
N VAL A 248 9.37 -2.62 11.14
CA VAL A 248 8.96 -2.30 12.52
C VAL A 248 8.29 -0.92 12.59
N LYS A 249 8.86 0.11 11.95
CA LYS A 249 8.21 1.44 11.86
C LYS A 249 6.84 1.37 11.17
N SER A 250 6.71 0.57 10.11
CA SER A 250 5.43 0.36 9.43
C SER A 250 4.40 -0.35 10.32
N LEU A 251 4.83 -1.35 11.10
CA LEU A 251 3.97 -2.06 12.05
C LEU A 251 3.49 -1.13 13.16
N ASN A 252 4.37 -0.31 13.73
CA ASN A 252 3.97 0.67 14.75
C ASN A 252 2.89 1.63 14.21
N ARG A 253 3.01 2.10 12.96
CA ARG A 253 1.95 2.90 12.33
C ARG A 253 0.64 2.14 12.21
N ALA A 254 0.67 0.88 11.79
CA ALA A 254 -0.53 0.04 11.70
C ALA A 254 -1.18 -0.17 13.07
N VAL A 255 -0.38 -0.42 14.11
CA VAL A 255 -0.86 -0.56 15.50
C VAL A 255 -1.47 0.75 15.99
N SER A 256 -0.83 1.90 15.76
CA SER A 256 -1.39 3.20 16.14
C SER A 256 -2.70 3.50 15.42
N VAL A 257 -2.83 3.14 14.14
CA VAL A 257 -4.10 3.28 13.40
C VAL A 257 -5.18 2.38 14.01
N LEU A 258 -4.83 1.14 14.36
CA LEU A 258 -5.78 0.20 14.96
C LEU A 258 -6.21 0.65 16.35
N GLN A 259 -5.28 1.12 17.19
CA GLN A 259 -5.57 1.70 18.50
C GLN A 259 -6.47 2.92 18.39
N ARG A 260 -6.16 3.87 17.49
CA ARG A 260 -7.02 5.05 17.25
C ARG A 260 -8.41 4.65 16.78
N LYS A 261 -8.50 3.68 15.87
CA LYS A 261 -9.79 3.16 15.39
C LYS A 261 -10.57 2.48 16.52
N TYR A 262 -9.90 1.72 17.39
CA TYR A 262 -10.52 1.09 18.54
C TYR A 262 -11.04 2.13 19.54
N SER A 263 -10.21 3.10 19.93
CA SER A 263 -10.61 4.21 20.82
C SER A 263 -11.77 4.99 20.21
N TYR A 264 -11.68 5.38 18.94
CA TYR A 264 -12.77 6.06 18.24
C TYR A 264 -14.07 5.26 18.24
N ILE A 265 -14.03 3.95 17.98
CA ILE A 265 -15.22 3.08 18.03
C ILE A 265 -15.79 3.01 19.45
N PHE A 266 -14.92 2.94 20.45
CA PHE A 266 -15.33 2.88 21.84
C PHE A 266 -15.99 4.20 22.28
N ASP A 267 -15.38 5.34 21.99
CA ASP A 267 -15.92 6.68 22.27
C ASP A 267 -17.24 6.89 21.53
N LEU A 268 -17.32 6.50 20.25
CA LEU A 268 -18.54 6.58 19.47
C LEU A 268 -19.67 5.74 20.10
N LYS A 269 -19.36 4.53 20.60
CA LYS A 269 -20.34 3.71 21.31
C LYS A 269 -20.80 4.37 22.61
N ALA A 270 -19.89 4.95 23.39
CA ALA A 270 -20.23 5.66 24.62
C ALA A 270 -21.16 6.85 24.33
N VAL A 271 -20.82 7.68 23.33
CA VAL A 271 -21.65 8.81 22.87
C VAL A 271 -23.01 8.32 22.37
N CYS A 272 -23.05 7.25 21.58
CA CYS A 272 -24.32 6.67 21.11
C CYS A 272 -25.19 6.21 22.28
N VAL A 273 -24.62 5.59 23.32
CA VAL A 273 -25.36 5.17 24.53
C VAL A 273 -25.91 6.38 25.29
N LEU A 274 -25.12 7.44 25.46
CA LEU A 274 -25.58 8.67 26.08
C LEU A 274 -26.69 9.34 25.26
N PHE A 275 -26.53 9.42 23.95
CA PHE A 275 -27.52 9.99 23.03
C PHE A 275 -28.83 9.20 23.06
N THR A 276 -28.77 7.87 22.98
CA THR A 276 -29.97 7.02 23.07
C THR A 276 -30.68 7.16 24.41
N LYS A 277 -29.94 7.22 25.53
CA LYS A 277 -30.51 7.52 26.85
C LYS A 277 -31.19 8.89 26.85
N ALA A 278 -30.51 9.94 26.39
CA ALA A 278 -31.07 11.30 26.32
C ALA A 278 -32.33 11.36 25.45
N CYS A 279 -32.32 10.73 24.27
CA CYS A 279 -33.49 10.62 23.41
C CYS A 279 -34.64 9.88 24.09
N SER A 280 -34.36 8.78 24.79
CA SER A 280 -35.37 8.01 25.51
C SER A 280 -36.04 8.82 26.63
N LEU A 281 -35.25 9.61 27.37
CA LEU A 281 -35.74 10.51 28.41
C LEU A 281 -36.58 11.64 27.82
N CYS A 282 -36.13 12.24 26.72
CA CYS A 282 -36.89 13.25 25.99
C CYS A 282 -38.22 12.68 25.48
N CYS A 283 -38.21 11.48 24.88
CA CYS A 283 -39.41 10.79 24.43
C CYS A 283 -40.39 10.53 25.59
N PHE A 284 -39.88 10.05 26.74
CA PHE A 284 -40.67 9.84 27.93
C PHE A 284 -41.29 11.15 28.43
N GLN A 285 -40.52 12.22 28.51
CA GLN A 285 -41.02 13.54 28.93
C GLN A 285 -42.11 14.08 28.00
N VAL A 286 -41.95 13.90 26.68
CA VAL A 286 -42.99 14.23 25.69
C VAL A 286 -44.24 13.39 25.89
N CYS A 287 -44.11 12.09 26.16
CA CYS A 287 -45.23 11.20 26.45
C CYS A 287 -46.00 11.65 27.71
N VAL A 288 -45.29 11.99 28.80
CA VAL A 288 -45.88 12.51 30.03
C VAL A 288 -46.61 13.83 29.78
N ARG A 289 -45.96 14.78 29.09
CA ARG A 289 -46.59 16.07 28.72
C ARG A 289 -47.87 15.86 27.90
N ARG A 290 -47.84 14.95 26.92
CA ARG A 290 -49.04 14.58 26.11
C ARG A 290 -50.13 13.95 26.96
N GLN A 291 -49.78 13.08 27.92
CA GLN A 291 -50.76 12.47 28.82
C GLN A 291 -51.40 13.51 29.74
N GLN A 292 -50.60 14.41 30.33
CA GLN A 292 -51.09 15.51 31.16
C GLN A 292 -51.99 16.45 30.36
N ALA A 293 -51.59 16.83 29.13
CA ALA A 293 -52.41 17.65 28.24
C ALA A 293 -53.76 16.97 27.91
N ARG A 294 -53.76 15.67 27.61
CA ARG A 294 -55.00 14.89 27.40
C ARG A 294 -55.89 14.87 28.64
N ARG A 295 -55.33 14.66 29.83
CA ARG A 295 -56.09 14.69 31.09
C ARG A 295 -56.71 16.07 31.32
N ARG A 296 -55.95 17.15 31.16
CA ARG A 296 -56.43 18.53 31.28
C ARG A 296 -57.52 18.84 30.27
N PHE A 297 -57.36 18.39 29.02
CA PHE A 297 -58.37 18.54 27.98
C PHE A 297 -59.68 17.82 28.35
N HIS A 298 -59.62 16.53 28.73
CA HIS A 298 -60.80 15.77 29.16
C HIS A 298 -61.44 16.32 30.46
N GLN A 299 -60.66 16.95 31.34
CA GLN A 299 -61.19 17.63 32.52
C GLN A 299 -61.98 18.88 32.12
N LYS A 300 -61.40 19.75 31.28
CA LYS A 300 -62.08 20.94 30.75
C LYS A 300 -63.34 20.59 29.96
N GLN A 301 -63.27 19.56 29.11
CA GLN A 301 -64.41 19.09 28.33
C GLN A 301 -65.54 18.58 29.25
N ARG A 302 -65.22 17.82 30.30
CA ARG A 302 -66.21 17.38 31.29
C ARG A 302 -66.84 18.55 32.05
N GLN A 303 -66.05 19.52 32.49
CA GLN A 303 -66.55 20.72 33.15
C GLN A 303 -67.48 21.52 32.25
N LEU A 304 -67.14 21.68 30.97
CA LEU A 304 -67.96 22.39 30.00
C LEU A 304 -69.29 21.68 29.74
N LEU A 305 -69.27 20.35 29.59
CA LEU A 305 -70.47 19.53 29.42
C LEU A 305 -71.38 19.54 30.66
N GLN A 306 -70.84 19.73 31.87
CA GLN A 306 -71.64 19.87 33.09
C GLN A 306 -72.36 21.22 33.18
N LEU A 307 -71.83 22.27 32.55
CA LEU A 307 -72.39 23.62 32.56
C LEU A 307 -73.36 23.88 31.40
N LEU A 308 -73.29 23.08 30.33
CA LEU A 308 -74.05 23.30 29.10
C LEU A 308 -75.52 22.86 29.25
N PRO A 309 -76.50 23.64 28.74
CA PRO A 309 -77.87 23.18 28.56
C PRO A 309 -77.98 21.96 27.64
N ALA A 310 -78.90 21.03 27.94
CA ALA A 310 -79.02 19.75 27.24
C ALA A 310 -79.36 19.89 25.75
N ASP A 311 -80.09 20.94 25.36
CA ASP A 311 -80.43 21.30 23.99
C ASP A 311 -79.21 21.71 23.15
N GLN A 312 -78.16 22.25 23.78
CA GLN A 312 -76.97 22.76 23.10
C GLN A 312 -75.84 21.73 22.98
N VAL A 313 -75.89 20.63 23.76
CA VAL A 313 -74.81 19.61 23.79
C VAL A 313 -74.53 19.03 22.41
N GLN A 314 -75.57 18.72 21.63
CA GLN A 314 -75.40 18.13 20.30
C GLN A 314 -74.71 19.08 19.31
N SER A 315 -75.08 20.37 19.35
CA SER A 315 -74.47 21.38 18.48
C SER A 315 -72.99 21.58 18.78
N TYR A 316 -72.61 21.56 20.06
CA TYR A 316 -71.22 21.65 20.50
C TYR A 316 -70.39 20.42 20.08
N LEU A 317 -70.94 19.20 20.23
CA LEU A 317 -70.25 17.98 19.79
C LEU A 317 -70.01 17.99 18.27
N GLN A 318 -71.00 18.40 17.48
CA GLN A 318 -70.87 18.53 16.03
C GLN A 318 -69.81 19.58 15.64
N GLU A 319 -69.73 20.70 16.36
CA GLU A 319 -68.68 21.69 16.14
C GLU A 319 -67.28 21.14 16.50
N CYS A 320 -67.18 20.33 17.56
CA CYS A 320 -65.93 19.64 17.91
C CYS A 320 -65.49 18.64 16.84
N GLU A 321 -66.42 17.88 16.26
CA GLU A 321 -66.16 16.97 15.13
C GLU A 321 -65.66 17.74 13.91
N ASN A 322 -66.33 18.85 13.56
CA ASN A 322 -65.92 19.70 12.45
C ASN A 322 -64.53 20.29 12.66
N ARG A 323 -64.24 20.82 13.85
CA ARG A 323 -62.91 21.35 14.20
C ARG A 323 -61.84 20.25 14.18
N ALA A 324 -62.15 19.06 14.69
CA ALA A 324 -61.25 17.91 14.64
C ALA A 324 -60.95 17.47 13.19
N ALA A 325 -61.97 17.43 12.34
CA ALA A 325 -61.81 17.10 10.92
C ALA A 325 -60.89 18.10 10.21
N VAL A 326 -61.04 19.40 10.45
CA VAL A 326 -60.16 20.44 9.88
C VAL A 326 -58.71 20.26 10.33
N VAL A 327 -58.48 19.95 11.61
CA VAL A 327 -57.12 19.69 12.13
C VAL A 327 -56.52 18.43 11.51
N ILE A 328 -57.27 17.33 11.44
CA ILE A 328 -56.78 16.09 10.82
C ILE A 328 -56.44 16.32 9.34
N GLN A 329 -57.31 17.01 8.61
CA GLN A 329 -57.11 17.32 7.20
C GLN A 329 -55.90 18.23 6.99
N SER A 330 -55.69 19.24 7.83
CA SER A 330 -54.54 20.16 7.71
C SER A 330 -53.22 19.44 7.98
N PHE A 331 -53.16 18.57 9.00
CA PHE A 331 -52.01 17.72 9.27
C PHE A 331 -51.70 16.78 8.11
N TRP A 332 -52.73 16.17 7.51
CA TRP A 332 -52.55 15.28 6.37
C TRP A 332 -52.10 16.01 5.11
N ARG A 333 -52.66 17.18 4.80
CA ARG A 333 -52.18 18.05 3.72
C ARG A 333 -50.70 18.40 3.91
N GLY A 334 -50.30 18.77 5.13
CA GLY A 334 -48.90 19.05 5.46
C GLY A 334 -47.99 17.83 5.39
N PHE A 335 -48.45 16.65 5.82
CA PHE A 335 -47.71 15.40 5.70
C PHE A 335 -47.48 15.02 4.24
N ARG A 336 -48.52 15.11 3.42
CA ARG A 336 -48.47 14.86 1.97
C ARG A 336 -47.45 15.78 1.30
N GLU A 337 -47.47 17.07 1.60
CA GLU A 337 -46.55 18.05 1.00
C GLU A 337 -45.10 17.77 1.39
N ARG A 338 -44.83 17.47 2.67
CA ARG A 338 -43.48 17.07 3.12
C ARG A 338 -43.01 15.78 2.47
N GLN A 339 -43.90 14.81 2.27
CA GLN A 339 -43.58 13.57 1.59
C GLN A 339 -43.27 13.82 0.11
N HIS A 340 -44.07 14.65 -0.56
CA HIS A 340 -43.84 15.06 -1.95
C HIS A 340 -42.51 15.81 -2.09
N TYR A 341 -42.24 16.79 -1.23
CA TYR A 341 -40.97 17.52 -1.19
C TYR A 341 -39.78 16.57 -0.97
N SER A 342 -39.86 15.67 0.02
CA SER A 342 -38.78 14.71 0.29
C SER A 342 -38.53 13.78 -0.90
N SER A 343 -39.60 13.32 -1.56
CA SER A 343 -39.47 12.50 -2.77
C SER A 343 -38.82 13.29 -3.91
N THR A 344 -39.25 14.53 -4.15
CA THR A 344 -38.71 15.42 -5.19
C THR A 344 -37.25 15.73 -4.94
N GLN A 345 -36.88 16.09 -3.71
CA GLN A 345 -35.49 16.36 -3.32
C GLN A 345 -34.60 15.13 -3.51
N ARG A 346 -35.07 13.93 -3.14
CA ARG A 346 -34.35 12.67 -3.40
C ARG A 346 -34.16 12.43 -4.90
N HIS A 347 -35.18 12.71 -5.71
CA HIS A 347 -35.07 12.60 -7.17
C HIS A 347 -34.08 13.61 -7.75
N MET A 348 -34.06 14.86 -7.29
CA MET A 348 -33.09 15.87 -7.70
C MET A 348 -31.65 15.46 -7.32
N LEU A 349 -31.42 15.02 -6.08
CA LEU A 349 -30.11 14.54 -5.63
C LEU A 349 -29.63 13.33 -6.44
N ARG A 350 -30.52 12.40 -6.81
CA ARG A 350 -30.19 11.27 -7.69
C ARG A 350 -29.78 11.75 -9.09
N ARG A 351 -30.51 12.71 -9.67
CA ARG A 351 -30.17 13.30 -10.98
C ARG A 351 -28.81 13.99 -10.94
N GLU A 352 -28.56 14.83 -9.93
CA GLU A 352 -27.25 15.48 -9.77
C GLU A 352 -26.11 14.49 -9.58
N ARG A 353 -26.33 13.42 -8.80
CA ARG A 353 -25.32 12.38 -8.62
C ARG A 353 -25.03 11.65 -9.93
N ALA A 354 -26.07 11.34 -10.72
CA ALA A 354 -25.90 10.74 -12.04
C ALA A 354 -25.12 11.66 -12.98
N VAL A 355 -25.46 12.95 -13.03
CA VAL A 355 -24.72 13.96 -13.82
C VAL A 355 -23.26 14.03 -13.39
N ARG A 356 -22.97 14.10 -12.08
CA ARG A 356 -21.60 14.12 -11.57
C ARG A 356 -20.82 12.85 -11.91
N MET A 357 -21.45 11.67 -11.86
CA MET A 357 -20.82 10.42 -12.27
C MET A 357 -20.50 10.40 -13.76
N LEU A 358 -21.43 10.83 -14.62
CA LEU A 358 -21.20 10.95 -16.06
C LEU A 358 -20.08 11.94 -16.37
N GLN A 359 -20.11 13.14 -15.77
CA GLN A 359 -19.06 14.15 -15.94
C GLN A 359 -17.68 13.62 -15.51
N ARG A 360 -17.59 12.91 -14.38
CA ARG A 360 -16.35 12.26 -13.95
C ARG A 360 -15.89 11.17 -14.92
N GLY A 361 -16.81 10.34 -15.39
CA GLY A 361 -16.53 9.30 -16.38
C GLY A 361 -15.99 9.89 -17.69
N VAL A 362 -16.61 10.95 -18.21
CA VAL A 362 -16.16 11.65 -19.42
C VAL A 362 -14.79 12.30 -19.19
N ARG A 363 -14.57 12.99 -18.07
CA ARG A 363 -13.26 13.57 -17.75
C ARG A 363 -12.17 12.51 -17.70
N HIS A 364 -12.45 11.38 -17.05
CA HIS A 364 -11.49 10.27 -16.97
C HIS A 364 -11.22 9.64 -18.34
N PHE A 365 -12.26 9.49 -19.18
CA PHE A 365 -12.11 9.03 -20.57
C PHE A 365 -11.26 10.00 -21.39
N LEU A 366 -11.50 11.31 -21.29
CA LEU A 366 -10.71 12.33 -21.97
C LEU A 366 -9.26 12.32 -21.50
N GLN A 367 -9.02 12.19 -20.19
CA GLN A 367 -7.68 12.07 -19.62
C GLN A 367 -6.96 10.81 -20.15
N LYS A 368 -7.65 9.68 -20.23
CA LYS A 368 -7.11 8.43 -20.80
C LYS A 368 -6.78 8.60 -22.29
N ARG A 369 -7.64 9.29 -23.05
CA ARG A 369 -7.36 9.61 -24.45
C ARG A 369 -6.18 10.56 -24.62
N GLN A 370 -6.04 11.56 -23.75
CA GLN A 370 -4.89 12.46 -23.73
C GLN A 370 -3.61 11.67 -23.41
N ALA A 371 -3.61 10.84 -22.36
CA ALA A 371 -2.47 10.01 -21.99
C ALA A 371 -2.08 9.02 -23.10
N ALA A 372 -3.05 8.48 -23.85
CA ALA A 372 -2.77 7.61 -25.00
C ALA A 372 -2.25 8.39 -26.24
N LYS A 373 -2.55 9.69 -26.36
CA LYS A 373 -2.03 10.57 -27.42
C LYS A 373 -0.64 11.11 -27.09
N VAL A 374 -0.28 11.20 -25.80
CA VAL A 374 1.07 11.56 -25.37
C VAL A 374 1.99 10.37 -25.69
N PRO A 375 3.00 10.54 -26.56
CA PRO A 375 3.99 9.49 -26.81
C PRO A 375 4.61 9.05 -25.48
N PRO A 376 4.87 7.75 -25.26
CA PRO A 376 5.54 7.29 -24.05
C PRO A 376 6.86 8.06 -23.93
N LEU A 377 6.98 8.88 -22.88
CA LEU A 377 8.25 9.53 -22.60
C LEU A 377 9.28 8.40 -22.45
N PRO A 378 10.39 8.42 -23.20
CA PRO A 378 11.45 7.44 -23.01
C PRO A 378 11.89 7.51 -21.54
N PRO A 379 12.22 6.35 -20.93
CA PRO A 379 12.60 6.32 -19.52
C PRO A 379 13.81 7.23 -19.32
N PHE A 380 13.57 8.39 -18.70
CA PHE A 380 14.62 9.14 -18.03
C PHE A 380 15.19 8.18 -16.96
N TRP A 381 16.48 7.90 -16.88
CA TRP A 381 17.43 8.80 -16.23
C TRP A 381 18.90 8.28 -16.30
N ILE A 382 19.34 7.57 -17.33
CA ILE A 382 20.79 7.31 -17.52
C ILE A 382 21.16 7.49 -19.01
N GLY A 383 21.96 8.51 -19.30
CA GLY A 383 22.74 8.58 -20.54
C GLY A 383 22.10 9.25 -21.76
N GLN A 384 21.37 10.36 -21.62
CA GLN A 384 21.09 11.22 -22.78
C GLN A 384 22.41 11.84 -23.30
N LYS A 385 22.79 11.53 -24.54
CA LYS A 385 23.86 12.25 -25.26
C LYS A 385 23.48 13.72 -25.37
N GLY A 386 24.09 14.59 -24.57
CA GLY A 386 23.86 16.05 -24.60
C GLY A 386 23.69 16.74 -23.25
N LEU A 387 23.56 15.99 -22.13
CA LEU A 387 23.57 16.57 -20.79
C LEU A 387 24.99 16.60 -20.20
N THR A 388 25.92 17.18 -20.95
CA THR A 388 27.28 17.52 -20.48
C THR A 388 27.19 18.54 -19.34
N ASP A 389 28.17 18.55 -18.44
CA ASP A 389 28.16 19.47 -17.28
C ASP A 389 28.09 20.95 -17.67
N SER A 390 28.57 21.30 -18.88
CA SER A 390 28.39 22.62 -19.47
C SER A 390 26.93 22.96 -19.77
N ARG A 391 26.13 22.02 -20.29
CA ARG A 391 24.70 22.22 -20.54
C ARG A 391 23.90 22.26 -19.24
N ARG A 392 24.34 21.50 -18.23
CA ARG A 392 23.78 21.54 -16.88
C ARG A 392 23.99 22.90 -16.22
N ALA A 393 25.18 23.50 -16.37
CA ALA A 393 25.48 24.84 -15.88
C ALA A 393 24.66 25.92 -16.61
N GLU A 394 24.48 25.80 -17.92
CA GLU A 394 23.66 26.74 -18.70
C GLU A 394 22.17 26.69 -18.31
N LEU A 395 21.61 25.49 -18.13
CA LEU A 395 20.23 25.34 -17.65
C LEU A 395 20.06 25.87 -16.22
N LYS A 396 21.07 25.68 -15.37
CA LYS A 396 21.07 26.24 -14.02
C LYS A 396 21.07 27.77 -14.06
N ARG A 397 21.89 28.37 -14.93
CA ARG A 397 21.90 29.82 -15.16
C ARG A 397 20.53 30.36 -15.61
N GLN A 398 19.86 29.65 -16.51
CA GLN A 398 18.51 30.03 -16.98
C GLN A 398 17.45 29.94 -15.88
N VAL A 399 17.56 28.96 -14.98
CA VAL A 399 16.67 28.85 -13.81
C VAL A 399 16.96 29.97 -12.81
N ASP A 400 18.23 30.25 -12.54
CA ASP A 400 18.63 31.31 -11.62
C ASP A 400 18.21 32.70 -12.14
N GLU A 401 18.30 32.93 -13.47
CA GLU A 401 17.81 34.14 -14.14
C GLU A 401 16.28 34.24 -14.13
N TYR A 402 15.57 33.11 -14.27
CA TYR A 402 14.12 33.06 -14.10
C TYR A 402 13.69 33.35 -12.65
N ILE A 403 14.43 32.85 -11.66
CA ILE A 403 14.18 33.14 -10.24
C ILE A 403 14.47 34.62 -9.94
N ALA A 404 15.54 35.17 -10.51
CA ALA A 404 15.89 36.59 -10.35
C ALA A 404 14.85 37.53 -10.99
N THR A 405 14.22 37.12 -12.10
CA THR A 405 13.15 37.89 -12.76
C THR A 405 11.80 37.77 -12.05
N HIS A 406 11.58 36.73 -11.23
CA HIS A 406 10.33 36.49 -10.51
C HIS A 406 10.48 36.66 -8.98
N GLN A 407 11.10 37.77 -8.55
CA GLN A 407 11.20 38.13 -7.12
C GLN A 407 9.83 38.35 -6.47
N GLU A 408 8.81 38.74 -7.23
CA GLU A 408 7.42 38.89 -6.75
C GLU A 408 6.87 37.58 -6.17
N CYS A 409 7.29 36.42 -6.71
CA CYS A 409 6.90 35.11 -6.17
C CYS A 409 7.54 34.82 -4.81
N SER A 410 8.74 35.35 -4.53
CA SER A 410 9.40 35.22 -3.23
C SER A 410 8.70 36.09 -2.17
N CYS A 411 8.32 37.32 -2.51
CA CYS A 411 7.55 38.19 -1.61
C CYS A 411 6.17 37.60 -1.27
N LEU A 412 5.47 37.06 -2.28
CA LEU A 412 4.20 36.35 -2.07
C LEU A 412 4.39 35.09 -1.21
N HIS A 413 5.51 34.38 -1.36
CA HIS A 413 5.80 33.22 -0.52
C HIS A 413 5.99 33.60 0.95
N GLU A 414 6.73 34.67 1.22
CA GLU A 414 6.93 35.21 2.57
C GLU A 414 5.62 35.70 3.19
N GLU A 415 4.78 36.38 2.42
CA GLU A 415 3.45 36.83 2.85
C GLU A 415 2.55 35.64 3.22
N VAL A 416 2.52 34.59 2.39
CA VAL A 416 1.76 33.37 2.66
C VAL A 416 2.29 32.64 3.90
N GLN A 417 3.61 32.64 4.13
CA GLN A 417 4.19 32.07 5.35
C GLN A 417 3.79 32.86 6.61
N LEU A 418 3.77 34.19 6.55
CA LEU A 418 3.33 35.03 7.67
C LEU A 418 1.85 34.84 7.97
N LEU A 419 1.01 34.77 6.94
CA LEU A 419 -0.42 34.47 7.09
C LEU A 419 -0.64 33.10 7.72
N LEU A 420 0.12 32.08 7.30
CA LEU A 420 0.06 30.75 7.90
C LEU A 420 0.43 30.77 9.40
N LEU A 421 1.49 31.49 9.77
CA LEU A 421 1.88 31.64 11.18
C LEU A 421 0.79 32.32 12.01
N SER A 422 0.14 33.36 11.47
CA SER A 422 -0.96 34.03 12.16
C SER A 422 -2.15 33.08 12.42
N VAL A 423 -2.53 32.29 11.42
CA VAL A 423 -3.63 31.30 11.55
C VAL A 423 -3.28 30.22 12.57
N LEU A 424 -2.02 29.76 12.59
CA LEU A 424 -1.57 28.77 13.56
C LEU A 424 -1.57 29.32 14.99
N GLN A 425 -1.22 30.59 15.19
CA GLN A 425 -1.27 31.26 16.50
C GLN A 425 -2.70 31.46 16.99
N THR A 426 -3.61 31.95 16.13
CA THR A 426 -5.03 32.07 16.47
C THR A 426 -5.64 30.71 16.82
N GLY A 427 -5.30 29.65 16.06
CA GLY A 427 -5.74 28.29 16.36
C GLY A 427 -5.16 27.72 17.67
N ALA A 428 -4.02 28.24 18.16
CA ALA A 428 -3.50 27.87 19.48
C ALA A 428 -4.25 28.61 20.60
N GLN A 429 -4.57 29.89 20.42
CA GLN A 429 -5.36 30.68 21.37
C GLN A 429 -6.78 30.10 21.52
N GLN A 430 -7.44 29.78 20.41
CA GLN A 430 -8.77 29.15 20.44
C GLN A 430 -8.78 27.83 21.21
N ARG A 431 -7.78 26.97 21.00
CA ARG A 431 -7.66 25.71 21.76
C ARG A 431 -7.46 25.94 23.26
N MET A 432 -6.72 26.99 23.65
CA MET A 432 -6.55 27.34 25.06
C MET A 432 -7.86 27.88 25.68
N GLU A 433 -8.62 28.67 24.93
CA GLU A 433 -9.94 29.15 25.34
C GLU A 433 -10.94 28.00 25.47
N GLU A 434 -10.97 27.08 24.50
CA GLU A 434 -11.78 25.86 24.55
C GLU A 434 -11.45 25.03 25.79
N GLN A 435 -10.16 24.79 26.08
CA GLN A 435 -9.73 24.08 27.30
C GLN A 435 -10.15 24.81 28.58
N ARG A 436 -10.07 26.15 28.60
CA ARG A 436 -10.52 26.95 29.74
C ARG A 436 -12.03 26.83 29.95
N VAL A 437 -12.81 26.89 28.87
CA VAL A 437 -14.27 26.73 28.91
C VAL A 437 -14.65 25.32 29.35
N GLU A 438 -14.00 24.28 28.81
CA GLU A 438 -14.20 22.89 29.21
C GLU A 438 -13.90 22.67 30.69
N ALA A 439 -12.80 23.25 31.21
CA ALA A 439 -12.46 23.17 32.62
C ALA A 439 -13.50 23.89 33.51
N LEU A 440 -14.00 25.05 33.09
CA LEU A 440 -15.07 25.77 33.79
C LEU A 440 -16.38 24.98 33.78
N LEU A 441 -16.75 24.38 32.64
CA LEU A 441 -17.94 23.54 32.52
C LEU A 441 -17.84 22.29 33.40
N ALA A 442 -16.67 21.64 33.44
CA ALA A 442 -16.41 20.51 34.32
C ALA A 442 -16.54 20.93 35.79
N HIS A 443 -15.95 22.07 36.17
CA HIS A 443 -16.08 22.61 37.52
C HIS A 443 -17.54 22.88 37.89
N VAL A 444 -18.32 23.57 37.04
CA VAL A 444 -19.75 23.80 37.25
C VAL A 444 -20.52 22.48 37.37
N HIS A 445 -20.20 21.48 36.54
CA HIS A 445 -20.85 20.18 36.63
C HIS A 445 -20.60 19.50 37.98
N THR A 446 -19.35 19.50 38.46
CA THR A 446 -19.02 18.95 39.78
C THR A 446 -19.73 19.68 40.92
N GLN A 447 -19.87 21.01 40.83
CA GLN A 447 -20.60 21.79 41.82
C GLN A 447 -22.11 21.50 41.78
N LEU A 448 -22.68 21.28 40.59
CA LEU A 448 -24.10 20.89 40.45
C LEU A 448 -24.37 19.49 40.98
N GLU A 449 -23.44 18.55 40.80
CA GLU A 449 -23.55 17.20 41.39
C GLU A 449 -23.49 17.27 42.91
N LEU A 450 -22.56 18.07 43.47
CA LEU A 450 -22.47 18.33 44.90
C LEU A 450 -23.80 18.88 45.46
N LEU A 451 -24.42 19.85 44.76
CA LEU A 451 -25.71 20.42 45.15
C LEU A 451 -26.88 19.44 45.00
N ARG A 452 -26.85 18.58 43.97
CA ARG A 452 -27.88 17.56 43.77
C ARG A 452 -27.86 16.52 44.89
N ASP A 453 -26.66 16.18 45.36
CA ASP A 453 -26.45 15.15 46.36
C ASP A 453 -26.37 15.75 47.79
N ALA A 454 -26.85 16.99 47.96
CA ALA A 454 -26.83 17.71 49.23
C ALA A 454 -27.76 17.05 50.28
N PRO A 455 -27.24 16.75 51.49
CA PRO A 455 -28.05 16.15 52.55
C PRO A 455 -29.13 17.13 53.05
N PRO A 456 -30.27 16.62 53.53
CA PRO A 456 -31.32 17.45 54.12
C PRO A 456 -30.80 18.16 55.38
N LEU A 457 -31.23 19.40 55.61
CA LEU A 457 -30.77 20.28 56.70
C LEU A 457 -30.88 19.67 58.11
N SER A 458 -31.66 18.60 58.29
CA SER A 458 -31.80 17.86 59.55
C SER A 458 -30.64 16.91 59.86
N VAL A 459 -29.77 16.60 58.89
CA VAL A 459 -28.69 15.58 59.01
C VAL A 459 -27.30 16.18 58.77
N VAL A 460 -27.22 17.47 58.42
CA VAL A 460 -25.96 18.14 58.04
C VAL A 460 -25.00 18.24 59.22
N THR A 461 -23.76 17.80 59.01
CA THR A 461 -22.64 18.02 59.94
C THR A 461 -21.79 19.24 59.52
N GLU A 462 -21.01 19.81 60.45
CA GLU A 462 -20.13 20.97 60.13
C GLU A 462 -19.13 20.65 59.00
N THR A 463 -18.66 19.40 58.92
CA THR A 463 -17.77 18.92 57.85
C THR A 463 -18.47 18.86 56.49
N ASP A 464 -19.77 18.61 56.45
CA ASP A 464 -20.54 18.62 55.21
C ASP A 464 -20.74 20.07 54.73
N ALA A 465 -20.94 21.02 55.64
CA ALA A 465 -21.12 22.43 55.32
C ALA A 465 -19.85 23.05 54.69
N ASP A 466 -18.66 22.66 55.17
CA ASP A 466 -17.38 23.12 54.62
C ASP A 466 -17.15 22.66 53.17
N THR A 467 -17.79 21.55 52.76
CA THR A 467 -17.68 21.02 51.40
C THR A 467 -18.40 21.93 50.37
N PHE A 468 -19.39 22.72 50.81
CA PHE A 468 -20.13 23.67 49.96
C PHE A 468 -19.49 25.07 49.93
N LEU A 469 -18.41 25.30 50.65
CA LEU A 469 -17.69 26.56 50.63
C LEU A 469 -16.72 26.61 49.44
N SER A 470 -16.66 27.76 48.78
CA SER A 470 -15.64 28.01 47.77
C SER A 470 -14.24 27.91 48.41
N PRO A 471 -13.27 27.19 47.80
CA PRO A 471 -11.90 27.12 48.28
C PRO A 471 -11.19 28.48 48.21
N SER A 472 -11.72 29.43 47.42
CA SER A 472 -11.25 30.82 47.42
C SER A 472 -11.93 31.63 48.54
N GLY A 473 -11.15 31.99 49.55
CA GLY A 473 -11.56 32.84 50.68
C GLY A 473 -12.26 34.16 50.30
N PRO A 474 -11.79 34.95 49.32
CA PRO A 474 -12.44 36.22 48.97
C PRO A 474 -13.79 36.05 48.26
N VAL A 475 -14.05 34.90 47.63
CA VAL A 475 -15.35 34.59 47.03
C VAL A 475 -16.30 34.08 48.13
N ALA A 476 -15.82 33.24 49.04
CA ALA A 476 -16.60 32.78 50.19
C ALA A 476 -17.02 33.93 51.12
N ALA A 477 -16.13 34.89 51.39
CA ALA A 477 -16.45 36.09 52.17
C ALA A 477 -17.51 36.95 51.47
N ARG A 478 -17.34 37.25 50.18
CA ARG A 478 -18.35 38.00 49.39
C ARG A 478 -19.70 37.29 49.34
N ALA A 479 -19.71 35.96 49.21
CA ALA A 479 -20.94 35.18 49.23
C ALA A 479 -21.64 35.27 50.61
N ARG A 480 -20.89 35.20 51.72
CA ARG A 480 -21.43 35.41 53.07
C ARG A 480 -22.00 36.82 53.24
N ASP A 481 -21.26 37.84 52.81
CA ASP A 481 -21.70 39.23 52.94
C ASP A 481 -22.97 39.49 52.11
N ALA A 482 -23.04 38.96 50.89
CA ALA A 482 -24.24 39.04 50.04
C ALA A 482 -25.43 38.30 50.66
N HIS A 483 -25.21 37.11 51.23
CA HIS A 483 -26.26 36.35 51.91
C HIS A 483 -26.75 37.07 53.17
N ASN A 484 -25.84 37.63 53.97
CA ASN A 484 -26.17 38.43 55.13
C ASN A 484 -26.94 39.68 54.73
N ALA A 485 -26.54 40.37 53.66
CA ALA A 485 -27.27 41.52 53.11
C ALA A 485 -28.69 41.13 52.66
N MET A 486 -28.85 40.00 51.97
CA MET A 486 -30.17 39.47 51.58
C MET A 486 -31.04 39.16 52.81
N LEU A 487 -30.49 38.53 53.85
CA LEU A 487 -31.21 38.25 55.09
C LEU A 487 -31.63 39.54 55.80
N GLN A 488 -30.77 40.56 55.84
CA GLN A 488 -31.11 41.86 56.40
C GLN A 488 -32.20 42.55 55.58
N ALA A 489 -32.13 42.48 54.24
CA ALA A 489 -33.16 43.01 53.35
C ALA A 489 -34.52 42.33 53.60
N SER A 490 -34.54 41.01 53.77
CA SER A 490 -35.78 40.26 54.04
C SER A 490 -36.46 40.60 55.37
N ARG A 491 -35.71 41.19 56.32
CA ARG A 491 -36.23 41.67 57.61
C ARG A 491 -36.79 43.10 57.52
N LEU A 492 -36.51 43.81 56.44
CA LEU A 492 -37.02 45.16 56.23
C LEU A 492 -38.43 45.10 55.63
N PRO A 493 -39.32 46.05 55.99
CA PRO A 493 -40.62 46.13 55.35
C PRO A 493 -40.50 46.34 53.84
N TRP A 494 -41.43 45.76 53.08
CA TRP A 494 -41.39 45.70 51.61
C TRP A 494 -41.16 47.05 50.92
N TRP A 495 -41.62 48.16 51.52
CA TRP A 495 -41.44 49.51 50.96
C TRP A 495 -40.00 50.03 51.02
N ARG A 496 -39.12 49.47 51.88
CA ARG A 496 -37.68 49.79 51.89
C ARG A 496 -36.87 48.96 50.89
N MET A 497 -37.45 47.89 50.33
CA MET A 497 -36.80 47.05 49.32
C MET A 497 -36.93 47.56 47.89
N LEU A 498 -37.72 48.63 47.66
CA LEU A 498 -37.98 49.19 46.33
C LEU A 498 -36.87 50.15 45.83
N GLY A 499 -35.96 50.63 46.69
CA GLY A 499 -34.93 51.60 46.31
C GLY A 499 -33.57 51.01 45.93
N ASP A 500 -33.28 49.76 46.32
CA ASP A 500 -31.96 49.14 46.16
C ASP A 500 -31.82 48.32 44.87
N THR A 501 -32.88 48.16 44.07
CA THR A 501 -32.81 47.43 42.79
C THR A 501 -32.02 48.18 41.71
N ASP A 502 -31.86 49.50 41.86
CA ASP A 502 -31.33 50.35 40.78
C ASP A 502 -29.86 50.75 40.96
N ALA A 503 -29.27 50.55 42.15
CA ALA A 503 -27.94 51.10 42.48
C ALA A 503 -26.79 50.06 42.59
N GLY A 504 -27.07 48.76 42.55
CA GLY A 504 -26.05 47.74 42.84
C GLY A 504 -25.94 46.58 41.85
N ARG A 505 -26.88 46.44 40.91
CA ARG A 505 -26.89 45.32 39.98
C ARG A 505 -26.12 45.66 38.70
N VAL A 506 -24.79 45.66 38.79
CA VAL A 506 -23.97 45.43 37.60
C VAL A 506 -24.11 43.95 37.25
N ASP A 507 -25.21 43.62 36.55
CA ASP A 507 -25.37 42.32 35.88
C ASP A 507 -24.28 42.22 34.77
N PRO A 508 -23.43 41.18 34.75
CA PRO A 508 -22.45 40.96 33.68
C PRO A 508 -23.06 40.57 32.32
N LEU A 509 -24.39 40.45 32.23
CA LEU A 509 -25.13 40.26 30.99
C LEU A 509 -26.05 41.46 30.79
N GLY A 510 -25.72 42.25 29.77
CA GLY A 510 -26.46 43.46 29.43
C GLY A 510 -27.96 43.23 29.29
N SER A 511 -28.72 44.16 29.84
CA SER A 511 -30.17 44.31 29.77
C SER A 511 -30.72 44.53 28.34
N SER A 512 -29.87 44.43 27.32
CA SER A 512 -30.23 44.54 25.90
C SER A 512 -30.82 43.26 25.30
N HIS A 513 -30.67 42.09 25.94
CA HIS A 513 -31.16 40.81 25.39
C HIS A 513 -32.51 40.32 25.95
N LEU A 514 -33.05 40.97 26.98
CA LEU A 514 -34.38 40.64 27.51
C LEU A 514 -35.53 40.92 26.52
N PRO A 515 -35.50 42.01 25.71
CA PRO A 515 -36.54 42.24 24.69
C PRO A 515 -36.49 41.21 23.55
N GLU A 516 -35.29 40.80 23.12
CA GLU A 516 -35.11 39.79 22.05
C GLU A 516 -35.60 38.39 22.49
N LEU A 517 -35.38 38.03 23.76
CA LEU A 517 -35.87 36.76 24.32
C LEU A 517 -37.39 36.72 24.50
N GLU A 518 -38.03 37.87 24.81
CA GLU A 518 -39.50 37.96 24.84
C GLU A 518 -40.11 37.91 23.44
N GLU A 519 -39.46 38.48 22.42
CA GLU A 519 -39.88 38.33 21.02
C GLU A 519 -39.73 36.89 20.50
N GLU A 520 -38.65 36.18 20.85
CA GLU A 520 -38.45 34.77 20.46
C GLU A 520 -39.37 33.78 21.20
N LEU A 521 -39.80 34.10 22.42
CA LEU A 521 -40.70 33.26 23.23
C LEU A 521 -42.19 33.62 23.10
N GLY A 522 -42.51 34.79 22.51
CA GLY A 522 -43.88 35.30 22.32
C GLY A 522 -44.75 34.52 21.32
N GLY A 523 -44.18 33.56 20.58
CA GLY A 523 -44.90 32.78 19.56
C GLY A 523 -45.55 31.46 20.05
N LEU A 524 -45.39 31.09 21.33
CA LEU A 524 -45.83 29.80 21.87
C LEU A 524 -47.01 29.91 22.84
N TYR A 525 -47.96 30.80 22.56
CA TYR A 525 -49.27 30.82 23.20
C TYR A 525 -50.34 30.26 22.25
N ILE A 526 -50.64 28.95 22.38
CA ILE A 526 -51.80 28.33 21.71
C ILE A 526 -53.01 28.54 22.64
N GLY A 527 -53.78 29.58 22.39
CA GLY A 527 -55.06 29.79 23.05
C GLY A 527 -55.74 31.11 22.71
N GLY A 528 -56.67 31.09 21.76
CA GLY A 528 -57.77 32.05 21.71
C GLY A 528 -57.48 33.38 20.99
N THR A 529 -58.25 33.61 19.94
CA THR A 529 -58.41 34.88 19.22
C THR A 529 -58.65 36.05 20.18
N VAL A 530 -57.77 37.05 20.15
CA VAL A 530 -58.07 38.39 20.67
C VAL A 530 -58.78 39.16 19.56
N ALA A 531 -59.98 39.62 19.90
CA ALA A 531 -60.84 40.42 19.05
C ALA A 531 -60.17 41.71 18.59
N ASP A 532 -60.39 42.03 17.31
CA ASP A 532 -60.17 43.35 16.72
C ASP A 532 -60.83 44.43 17.59
N LYS A 533 -60.02 45.27 18.23
CA LYS A 533 -60.49 46.57 18.72
C LYS A 533 -60.52 47.53 17.56
N LYS A 534 -61.73 47.71 17.01
CA LYS A 534 -62.10 48.88 16.21
C LYS A 534 -61.71 50.15 16.98
N GLN A 535 -60.82 50.95 16.41
CA GLN A 535 -60.64 52.34 16.77
C GLN A 535 -61.90 53.12 16.38
N THR A 536 -62.66 53.53 17.39
CA THR A 536 -63.60 54.65 17.31
C THR A 536 -62.80 55.95 17.20
N GLN A 537 -62.84 56.58 16.01
CA GLN A 537 -62.58 58.00 15.82
C GLN A 537 -63.93 58.73 15.74
N VAL A 538 -64.17 59.61 16.70
CA VAL A 538 -65.21 60.65 16.79
C VAL A 538 -64.61 61.66 17.80
N ASP A 539 -64.42 62.96 17.59
CA ASP A 539 -64.60 63.90 16.50
C ASP A 539 -63.59 65.03 16.74
N GLU A 540 -62.98 65.57 15.69
CA GLU A 540 -62.36 66.90 15.73
C GLU A 540 -63.41 67.93 15.28
N VAL A 541 -63.69 68.85 16.19
CA VAL A 541 -64.53 70.04 16.02
C VAL A 541 -64.04 70.88 14.84
N LYS A 542 -64.91 71.10 13.84
CA LYS A 542 -64.96 72.35 13.08
C LYS A 542 -66.41 72.71 12.74
N LEU A 543 -66.79 73.89 13.25
CA LEU A 543 -67.98 74.73 13.04
C LEU A 543 -69.29 74.28 13.68
#